data_AF-A0A3N9URW0-F1
#
_entry.id   AF-A0A3N9URW0-F1
#
_cell.length_a   1.000
_cell.length_b   1.000
_cell.length_c   1.000
_cell.angle_alpha   90.00
_cell.angle_beta   90.00
_cell.angle_gamma   90.00
#
_symmetry.space_group_name_H-M   'P 1'
#
loop_
_entity.id
_entity.type
_entity.pdbx_description
1 polymer ?
#
loop_
_entity_poly.entity_id
_entity_poly.type
_entity_poly.pdbx_seq_one_letter_code
_entity_poly.pdbx_strand_id
1 'polypeptide(L)'
;MISGPGSAIDVSFSGDSGADNVGLESSYNLDTGSSVSEEATLDAQSSILEDKRDLSVSGDVGANQNYFGSGYFGTATMSGSNAGGHLTGHAYLTRQGMQASQSVDLSGSQVTAGMALTNQGATASVDGSVADGSLHS
;
A
#
# COMPACT_ATOMS: atom_id res chain seq x y z
N MET A 1 -19.64 19.85 11.23
CA MET A 1 -19.17 18.78 12.14
C MET A 1 -17.66 18.83 12.10
N ILE A 2 -16.99 18.90 13.24
CA ILE A 2 -15.52 18.85 13.31
C ILE A 2 -15.17 17.37 13.34
N SER A 3 -14.61 16.84 12.24
CA SER A 3 -13.90 15.57 12.25
C SER A 3 -12.74 15.71 13.24
N GLY A 4 -12.76 14.91 14.31
CA GLY A 4 -11.64 14.85 15.25
C GLY A 4 -10.39 14.32 14.53
N PRO A 5 -9.17 14.62 15.02
CA PRO A 5 -7.95 14.18 14.36
C PRO A 5 -7.96 12.65 14.23
N GLY A 6 -7.82 12.19 12.99
CA GLY A 6 -7.64 10.79 12.67
C GLY A 6 -6.43 10.17 13.37
N SER A 7 -6.39 8.84 13.44
CA SER A 7 -5.24 8.12 13.98
C SER A 7 -4.16 8.00 12.92
N ALA A 8 -2.92 8.35 13.28
CA ALA A 8 -1.74 8.02 12.50
C ALA A 8 -1.26 6.62 12.91
N ILE A 9 -1.14 5.70 11.95
CA ILE A 9 -0.65 4.34 12.17
C ILE A 9 0.56 4.15 11.26
N ASP A 10 1.70 3.84 11.86
CA ASP A 10 2.93 3.53 11.13
C ASP A 10 3.30 2.06 11.38
N VAL A 11 3.51 1.31 10.30
CA VAL A 11 3.94 -0.09 10.31
C VAL A 11 5.27 -0.16 9.57
N SER A 12 6.28 -0.73 10.21
CA SER A 12 7.56 -0.97 9.55
C SER A 12 8.01 -2.41 9.77
N PHE A 13 8.44 -3.02 8.67
CA PHE A 13 8.97 -4.36 8.64
C PHE A 13 10.23 -4.37 7.78
N SER A 14 11.28 -5.02 8.25
CA SER A 14 12.51 -5.19 7.47
C SER A 14 13.17 -6.53 7.75
N GLY A 15 13.89 -7.02 6.74
CA GLY A 15 14.62 -8.28 6.78
C GLY A 15 15.91 -8.18 5.99
N ASP A 16 16.94 -8.85 6.49
CA ASP A 16 18.25 -8.96 5.85
C ASP A 16 18.65 -10.44 5.80
N SER A 17 19.11 -10.89 4.63
CA SER A 17 19.59 -12.25 4.38
C SER A 17 21.11 -12.32 4.12
N GLY A 18 21.85 -11.23 4.35
CA GLY A 18 23.30 -11.11 4.18
C GLY A 18 23.75 -10.85 2.73
N ALA A 19 22.88 -11.07 1.75
CA ALA A 19 23.09 -10.72 0.34
C ALA A 19 22.08 -9.69 -0.17
N ASP A 20 20.88 -9.65 0.44
CA ASP A 20 19.79 -8.74 0.06
C ASP A 20 19.07 -8.19 1.29
N ASN A 21 18.70 -6.91 1.21
CA ASN A 21 17.77 -6.27 2.13
C ASN A 21 16.37 -6.20 1.51
N VAL A 22 15.34 -6.40 2.33
CA VAL A 22 13.93 -6.15 1.99
C VAL A 22 13.28 -5.37 3.11
N GLY A 23 12.38 -4.48 2.76
CA GLY A 23 11.59 -3.79 3.76
C GLY A 23 10.30 -3.20 3.21
N LEU A 24 9.45 -2.91 4.17
CA LEU A 24 8.11 -2.38 4.05
C LEU A 24 7.95 -1.28 5.09
N GLU A 25 7.51 -0.12 4.64
CA GLU A 25 7.11 0.99 5.49
C GLU A 25 5.74 1.48 5.06
N SER A 26 4.76 1.38 5.95
CA SER A 26 3.42 1.86 5.73
C SER A 26 3.08 2.96 6.73
N SER A 27 2.41 4.00 6.24
CA SER A 27 1.85 5.07 7.06
C SER A 27 0.40 5.31 6.65
N TYR A 28 -0.46 5.39 7.65
CA TYR A 28 -1.89 5.61 7.49
C TYR A 28 -2.30 6.83 8.31
N ASN A 29 -3.08 7.71 7.70
CA ASN A 29 -3.76 8.81 8.37
C ASN A 29 -5.26 8.62 8.14
N LEU A 30 -5.97 8.20 9.18
CA LEU A 30 -7.32 7.65 9.05
C LEU A 30 -8.29 8.31 10.01
N ASP A 31 -9.46 8.72 9.52
CA ASP A 31 -10.57 9.14 10.38
C ASP A 31 -11.00 8.04 11.37
N THR A 32 -11.51 8.45 12.53
CA THR A 32 -11.84 7.56 13.67
C THR A 32 -12.78 6.39 13.40
N GLY A 33 -13.51 6.39 12.28
CA GLY A 33 -14.37 5.27 11.86
C GLY A 33 -13.69 4.26 10.93
N SER A 34 -12.45 4.52 10.53
CA SER A 34 -11.66 3.67 9.64
C SER A 34 -10.88 2.60 10.42
N SER A 35 -10.49 1.52 9.75
CA SER A 35 -9.69 0.44 10.33
C SER A 35 -8.67 -0.09 9.33
N VAL A 36 -7.47 -0.42 9.81
CA VAL A 36 -6.41 -1.04 9.01
C VAL A 36 -6.04 -2.41 9.58
N SER A 37 -5.83 -3.37 8.69
CA SER A 37 -5.18 -4.64 8.96
C SER A 37 -4.04 -4.81 7.96
N GLU A 38 -2.83 -5.05 8.48
CA GLU A 38 -1.64 -5.27 7.68
C GLU A 38 -0.93 -6.51 8.18
N GLU A 39 -0.63 -7.42 7.26
CA GLU A 39 0.03 -8.68 7.52
C GLU A 39 1.24 -8.79 6.58
N ALA A 40 2.42 -8.66 7.18
CA ALA A 40 3.68 -8.85 6.47
C ALA A 40 4.36 -10.15 6.92
N THR A 41 4.72 -10.98 5.95
CA THR A 41 5.45 -12.23 6.16
C THR A 41 6.75 -12.22 5.36
N LEU A 42 7.84 -12.59 6.03
CA LEU A 42 9.15 -12.76 5.41
C LEU A 42 9.58 -14.22 5.47
N ASP A 43 9.82 -14.80 4.31
CA ASP A 43 10.61 -16.01 4.22
C ASP A 43 12.09 -15.64 4.06
N ALA A 44 12.83 -15.77 5.16
CA ALA A 44 14.25 -15.46 5.22
C ALA A 44 15.12 -16.35 4.30
N GLN A 45 14.69 -17.56 3.95
CA GLN A 45 15.46 -18.46 3.09
C GLN A 45 15.37 -18.08 1.61
N SER A 46 14.21 -17.57 1.19
CA SER A 46 13.94 -17.14 -0.18
C SER A 46 14.04 -15.62 -0.38
N SER A 47 14.22 -14.86 0.70
CA SER A 47 14.16 -13.40 0.73
C SER A 47 12.84 -12.88 0.13
N ILE A 48 11.76 -13.62 0.36
CA ILE A 48 10.43 -13.26 -0.12
C ILE A 48 9.71 -12.48 0.97
N LEU A 49 9.42 -11.22 0.69
CA LEU A 49 8.52 -10.41 1.52
C LEU A 49 7.16 -10.38 0.85
N GLU A 50 6.17 -10.94 1.53
CA GLU A 50 4.78 -10.85 1.17
C GLU A 50 4.08 -9.89 2.14
N ASP A 51 3.47 -8.85 1.59
CA ASP A 51 2.62 -7.94 2.34
C ASP A 51 1.19 -8.03 1.83
N LYS A 52 0.25 -8.13 2.77
CA LYS A 52 -1.17 -8.03 2.50
C LYS A 52 -1.79 -6.99 3.41
N ARG A 53 -2.51 -6.07 2.80
CA ARG A 53 -3.25 -5.03 3.50
C ARG A 53 -4.74 -5.08 3.18
N ASP A 54 -5.55 -4.84 4.20
CA ASP A 54 -6.96 -4.49 4.09
C ASP A 54 -7.23 -3.23 4.90
N LEU A 55 -7.75 -2.19 4.25
CA LEU A 55 -8.10 -0.93 4.87
C LEU A 55 -9.57 -0.63 4.58
N SER A 56 -10.37 -0.52 5.64
CA SER A 56 -11.74 -0.01 5.57
C SER A 56 -11.74 1.45 5.96
N VAL A 57 -12.26 2.31 5.09
CA VAL A 57 -12.21 3.77 5.27
C VAL A 57 -13.59 4.37 5.43
N SER A 58 -13.66 5.38 6.30
CA SER A 58 -14.82 6.26 6.42
C SER A 58 -14.35 7.69 6.72
N GLY A 59 -14.49 8.59 5.75
CA GLY A 59 -14.07 9.99 5.86
C GLY A 59 -12.77 10.29 5.13
N ASP A 60 -11.94 11.15 5.69
CA ASP A 60 -10.65 11.50 5.07
C ASP A 60 -9.62 10.38 5.30
N VAL A 61 -8.88 10.04 4.24
CA VAL A 61 -7.85 8.99 4.25
C VAL A 61 -6.59 9.46 3.54
N GLY A 62 -5.44 9.14 4.14
CA GLY A 62 -4.15 9.05 3.46
C GLY A 62 -3.49 7.71 3.80
N ALA A 63 -3.03 6.99 2.79
CA ALA A 63 -2.22 5.79 2.98
C ALA A 63 -1.01 5.83 2.05
N ASN A 64 0.17 5.60 2.60
CA ASN A 64 1.40 5.51 1.84
C ASN A 64 2.15 4.26 2.27
N GLN A 65 2.64 3.51 1.29
CA GLN A 65 3.40 2.31 1.52
C GLN A 65 4.60 2.26 0.59
N ASN A 66 5.76 2.09 1.19
CA ASN A 66 7.04 1.99 0.51
C ASN A 66 7.57 0.58 0.66
N TYR A 67 7.97 0.02 -0.46
CA TYR A 67 8.67 -1.24 -0.58
C TYR A 67 10.08 -0.95 -1.05
N PHE A 68 11.06 -1.55 -0.40
CA PHE A 68 12.46 -1.37 -0.81
C PHE A 68 13.23 -2.67 -0.69
N GLY A 69 14.22 -2.81 -1.54
CA GLY A 69 15.28 -3.79 -1.38
C GLY A 69 16.38 -3.61 -2.41
N SER A 70 17.31 -4.57 -2.47
CA SER A 70 18.51 -4.52 -3.31
C SER A 70 18.20 -4.26 -4.80
N GLY A 71 18.16 -2.98 -5.20
CA GLY A 71 17.94 -2.57 -6.59
C GLY A 71 16.48 -2.44 -7.04
N TYR A 72 15.52 -2.54 -6.12
CA TYR A 72 14.10 -2.32 -6.40
C TYR A 72 13.47 -1.40 -5.35
N PHE A 73 12.54 -0.58 -5.83
CA PHE A 73 11.78 0.36 -4.99
C PHE A 73 10.36 0.46 -5.53
N GLY A 74 9.39 0.40 -4.63
CA GLY A 74 7.98 0.57 -4.94
C GLY A 74 7.33 1.53 -3.97
N THR A 75 6.42 2.35 -4.47
CA THR A 75 5.53 3.15 -3.63
C THR A 75 4.10 2.93 -4.11
N ALA A 76 3.22 2.62 -3.16
CA ALA A 76 1.79 2.64 -3.35
C ALA A 76 1.20 3.76 -2.48
N THR A 77 0.47 4.68 -3.10
CA THR A 77 -0.17 5.81 -2.42
C THR A 77 -1.67 5.80 -2.63
N MET A 78 -2.35 6.38 -1.65
CA MET A 78 -3.76 6.66 -1.72
C MET A 78 -4.08 7.91 -0.91
N SER A 79 -5.00 8.71 -1.44
CA SER A 79 -5.67 9.75 -0.69
C SER A 79 -7.14 9.81 -1.07
N GLY A 80 -7.97 10.17 -0.10
CA GLY A 80 -9.40 10.28 -0.30
C GLY A 80 -10.02 11.31 0.63
N SER A 81 -11.00 12.07 0.13
CA SER A 81 -11.80 12.98 0.95
C SER A 81 -13.26 12.56 0.97
N ASN A 82 -13.82 12.46 2.18
CA ASN A 82 -15.13 11.82 2.41
C ASN A 82 -15.22 10.45 1.72
N ALA A 83 -14.14 9.66 1.77
CA ALA A 83 -14.05 8.36 1.15
C ALA A 83 -14.78 7.30 2.00
N GLY A 84 -15.47 6.38 1.35
CA GLY A 84 -16.08 5.21 1.94
C GLY A 84 -15.81 4.00 1.07
N GLY A 85 -15.32 2.91 1.68
CA GLY A 85 -15.05 1.67 0.96
C GLY A 85 -13.92 0.83 1.56
N HIS A 86 -13.33 0.01 0.71
CA HIS A 86 -12.26 -0.92 1.05
C HIS A 86 -11.07 -0.79 0.09
N LEU A 87 -9.87 -0.86 0.65
CA LEU A 87 -8.63 -0.98 -0.07
C LEU A 87 -8.01 -2.33 0.26
N THR A 88 -7.60 -3.06 -0.77
CA THR A 88 -6.72 -4.21 -0.59
C THR A 88 -5.42 -4.02 -1.35
N GLY A 89 -4.31 -4.21 -0.66
CA GLY A 89 -2.97 -4.14 -1.24
C GLY A 89 -2.30 -5.49 -1.12
N HIS A 90 -1.53 -5.86 -2.14
CA HIS A 90 -0.67 -7.01 -2.08
C HIS A 90 0.66 -6.74 -2.78
N ALA A 91 1.77 -6.99 -2.11
CA ALA A 91 3.07 -7.02 -2.75
C ALA A 91 3.88 -8.27 -2.40
N TYR A 92 4.64 -8.71 -3.40
CA TYR A 92 5.63 -9.76 -3.33
C TYR A 92 6.98 -9.19 -3.77
N LEU A 93 7.95 -9.18 -2.86
CA LEU A 93 9.34 -8.91 -3.17
C LEU A 93 10.05 -10.25 -3.25
N THR A 94 10.83 -10.47 -4.30
CA THR A 94 11.66 -11.67 -4.48
C THR A 94 13.08 -11.25 -4.84
N ARG A 95 14.03 -12.19 -4.80
CA ARG A 95 15.40 -11.94 -5.31
C ARG A 95 15.46 -11.53 -6.78
N GLN A 96 14.42 -11.83 -7.55
CA GLN A 96 14.37 -11.56 -8.99
C GLN A 96 13.65 -10.25 -9.31
N GLY A 97 13.12 -9.58 -8.29
CA GLY A 97 12.44 -8.29 -8.40
C GLY A 97 11.14 -8.26 -7.62
N MET A 98 10.37 -7.20 -7.86
CA MET A 98 9.16 -6.87 -7.13
C MET A 98 7.93 -6.96 -8.03
N GLN A 99 6.89 -7.60 -7.51
CA GLN A 99 5.53 -7.57 -8.05
C GLN A 99 4.63 -6.97 -6.98
N ALA A 100 3.87 -5.92 -7.32
CA ALA A 100 2.92 -5.30 -6.41
C ALA A 100 1.61 -5.04 -7.14
N SER A 101 0.49 -5.17 -6.45
CA SER A 101 -0.87 -4.97 -6.94
C SER A 101 -1.71 -4.25 -5.89
N GLN A 102 -2.66 -3.42 -6.30
CA GLN A 102 -3.47 -2.63 -5.37
C GLN A 102 -4.88 -2.46 -5.91
N SER A 103 -5.84 -3.14 -5.30
CA SER A 103 -7.25 -2.97 -5.64
C SER A 103 -7.89 -1.91 -4.74
N VAL A 104 -8.54 -0.92 -5.36
CA VAL A 104 -9.10 0.25 -4.69
C VAL A 104 -10.61 0.32 -4.90
N ASP A 105 -11.39 -0.21 -3.98
CA ASP A 105 -12.85 -0.06 -4.02
C ASP A 105 -13.27 1.08 -3.10
N LEU A 106 -13.07 2.31 -3.59
CA LEU A 106 -13.40 3.54 -2.87
C LEU A 106 -14.43 4.37 -3.62
N SER A 107 -15.32 4.98 -2.86
CA SER A 107 -16.25 6.00 -3.33
C SER A 107 -16.05 7.27 -2.50
N GLY A 108 -16.05 8.45 -3.12
CA GLY A 108 -15.80 9.70 -2.39
C GLY A 108 -15.83 10.94 -3.28
N SER A 109 -15.54 12.09 -2.68
CA SER A 109 -15.53 13.37 -3.40
C SER A 109 -14.24 13.63 -4.18
N GLN A 110 -13.13 13.06 -3.71
CA GLN A 110 -11.83 13.02 -4.38
C GLN A 110 -11.18 11.71 -3.94
N VAL A 111 -10.92 10.79 -4.86
CA VAL A 111 -10.17 9.56 -4.60
C VAL A 111 -9.00 9.54 -5.56
N THR A 112 -7.80 9.41 -5.03
CA THR A 112 -6.58 9.21 -5.81
C THR A 112 -5.90 7.95 -5.33
N ALA A 113 -5.52 7.10 -6.28
CA ALA A 113 -4.68 5.95 -6.04
C ALA A 113 -3.53 5.96 -7.03
N GLY A 114 -2.36 5.55 -6.59
CA GLY A 114 -1.17 5.52 -7.43
C GLY A 114 -0.24 4.42 -7.00
N MET A 115 0.43 3.82 -7.97
CA MET A 115 1.53 2.90 -7.72
C MET A 115 2.67 3.20 -8.68
N ALA A 116 3.87 3.31 -8.14
CA ALA A 116 5.10 3.47 -8.88
C ALA A 116 6.06 2.35 -8.50
N LEU A 117 6.62 1.67 -9.49
CA LEU A 117 7.55 0.57 -9.29
C LEU A 117 8.79 0.82 -10.14
N THR A 118 9.95 0.82 -9.50
CA THR A 118 11.26 0.79 -10.17
C THR A 118 11.86 -0.57 -9.93
N ASN A 119 12.06 -1.32 -11.02
CA ASN A 119 12.60 -2.67 -10.97
C ASN A 119 13.68 -2.82 -12.05
N GLN A 120 14.90 -3.16 -11.66
CA GLN A 120 15.96 -3.51 -12.61
C GLN A 120 15.79 -4.98 -13.05
N GLY A 121 14.76 -5.25 -13.89
CA GLY A 121 14.72 -6.49 -14.68
C GLY A 121 13.51 -7.43 -14.51
N ALA A 122 12.48 -7.08 -13.74
CA ALA A 122 11.28 -7.94 -13.59
C ALA A 122 9.93 -7.22 -13.74
N THR A 123 8.89 -8.03 -13.92
CA THR A 123 7.50 -7.66 -14.18
C THR A 123 6.90 -6.84 -13.04
N ALA A 124 6.64 -5.57 -13.31
CA ALA A 124 5.77 -4.71 -12.51
C ALA A 124 4.35 -4.78 -13.09
N SER A 125 3.33 -5.02 -12.26
CA SER A 125 1.92 -5.11 -12.70
C SER A 125 1.02 -4.30 -11.78
N VAL A 126 0.74 -3.06 -12.15
CA VAL A 126 -0.25 -2.24 -11.44
C VAL A 126 -1.64 -2.63 -11.95
N ASP A 127 -2.41 -3.35 -11.13
CA ASP A 127 -3.85 -3.53 -11.34
C ASP A 127 -4.57 -2.68 -10.30
N GLY A 128 -5.43 -1.77 -10.76
CA GLY A 128 -6.20 -0.85 -9.95
C GLY A 128 -7.55 -0.57 -10.62
N SER A 129 -8.63 -1.01 -10.00
CA SER A 129 -9.98 -0.55 -10.29
C SER A 129 -10.31 0.60 -9.36
N VAL A 130 -11.02 1.63 -9.81
CA VAL A 130 -11.66 2.65 -8.97
C VAL A 130 -13.16 2.60 -9.26
N ALA A 131 -13.96 2.35 -8.23
CA ALA A 131 -15.42 2.35 -8.33
C ALA A 131 -15.99 3.70 -7.84
N ASP A 132 -15.52 4.80 -8.41
CA ASP A 132 -16.20 6.09 -8.32
C ASP A 132 -16.45 6.63 -9.74
N GLY A 133 -17.58 7.31 -9.91
CA GLY A 133 -18.14 7.66 -11.22
C GLY A 133 -17.37 8.68 -12.05
N SER A 134 -16.10 8.98 -11.78
CA SER A 134 -15.30 9.79 -12.70
C SER A 134 -13.80 9.65 -12.49
N LEU A 135 -13.18 8.78 -13.29
CA LEU A 135 -11.75 8.81 -13.54
C LEU A 135 -11.41 10.13 -14.23
N HIS A 136 -10.79 11.08 -13.53
CA HIS A 136 -10.05 12.16 -14.20
C HIS A 136 -8.60 11.71 -14.34
N SER A 137 -8.27 11.25 -15.55
CA SER A 137 -6.90 11.17 -16.06
C SER A 137 -6.35 12.55 -16.38
#